data_AF-A0A3D2G8Y8-F1
#
_entry.id   AF-A0A3D2G8Y8-F1
#
_cell.length_a   1.000
_cell.length_b   1.000
_cell.length_c   1.000
_cell.angle_alpha   90.00
_cell.angle_beta   90.00
_cell.angle_gamma   90.00
#
_symmetry.space_group_name_H-M   'P 1'
#
loop_
_entity.id
_entity.type
_entity.pdbx_description
1 polymer ?
#
loop_
_entity_poly.entity_id
_entity_poly.type
_entity_poly.pdbx_seq_one_letter_code
_entity_poly.pdbx_strand_id
1 'polypeptide(L)'
;MTQKERYQAAKEMYAAIGVDTDAAIAKLKTIPVSLHCWQGDDVTGFDHDGPLTGGIQTTGNYPGKARTPEELMADIDMVIKCTPGLKKLNLHASYAIFEDGEFVDRDKIEPKHFAKWVAFAKERNMGIDFNPTFFSHPNVKDGLTLSSPDENVRKFWIEHGKACIRISQYFAEETGIPCVMNIWTGDGSKDIPADRLGPRELYKDSIEQIIAEPHDPKMVKPCVESKVFGIGVESYTVGSAEFALSFAATHEGVLPLMDNGHYHPTEVVSDKIPALLAFFPEIALHITRPVRWDSDHVVLFDDETKEMAKEIVRCNAINRVNMALDYFDASINRISAWTVGFRSWQKALLSAMCMPADSLKKLQDKADWTELMVRFEELKVYPFGDVWEEYCAQCGTSERGWFDEIKEYEKEVLSKR
;
A
#
# COMPACT_ATOMS: atom_id res chain seq x y z
N MET A 1 -12.32 -2.07 36.31
CA MET A 1 -12.94 -2.92 35.28
C MET A 1 -11.84 -3.69 34.57
N THR A 2 -12.00 -4.99 34.38
CA THR A 2 -11.15 -5.81 33.51
C THR A 2 -11.32 -5.39 32.05
N GLN A 3 -10.41 -5.81 31.16
CA GLN A 3 -10.56 -5.57 29.71
C GLN A 3 -11.92 -6.09 29.19
N LYS A 4 -12.30 -7.32 29.60
CA LYS A 4 -13.56 -7.95 29.20
C LYS A 4 -14.80 -7.17 29.68
N GLU A 5 -14.76 -6.66 30.92
CA GLU A 5 -15.84 -5.82 31.45
C GLU A 5 -15.95 -4.49 30.68
N ARG A 6 -14.82 -3.86 30.33
CA ARG A 6 -14.81 -2.64 29.51
C ARG A 6 -15.38 -2.89 28.11
N TYR A 7 -14.96 -3.98 27.46
CA TYR A 7 -15.50 -4.36 26.15
C TYR A 7 -17.01 -4.64 26.20
N GLN A 8 -17.48 -5.35 27.22
CA GLN A 8 -18.92 -5.64 27.37
C GLN A 8 -19.74 -4.35 27.51
N ALA A 9 -19.27 -3.38 28.29
CA ALA A 9 -19.91 -2.07 28.40
C ALA A 9 -19.89 -1.30 27.06
N ALA A 10 -18.76 -1.30 26.35
CA ALA A 10 -18.66 -0.68 25.03
C ALA A 10 -19.62 -1.32 24.03
N LYS A 11 -19.70 -2.65 24.01
CA LYS A 11 -20.61 -3.42 23.16
C LYS A 11 -22.08 -3.05 23.40
N GLU A 12 -22.49 -2.85 24.65
CA GLU A 12 -23.85 -2.39 24.97
C GLU A 12 -24.12 -0.97 24.45
N MET A 13 -23.15 -0.06 24.55
CA MET A 13 -23.26 1.31 24.02
C MET A 13 -23.39 1.34 22.49
N TYR A 14 -22.59 0.54 21.78
CA TYR A 14 -22.69 0.41 20.32
C TYR A 14 -23.99 -0.29 19.90
N ALA A 15 -24.43 -1.31 20.62
CA ALA A 15 -25.70 -1.99 20.35
C ALA A 15 -26.91 -1.04 20.47
N ALA A 16 -26.87 -0.08 21.40
CA ALA A 16 -27.92 0.93 21.57
C ALA A 16 -28.11 1.84 20.34
N ILE A 17 -27.08 1.98 19.50
CA ILE A 17 -27.17 2.70 18.22
C ILE A 17 -27.24 1.78 17.00
N GLY A 18 -27.45 0.47 17.22
CA GLY A 18 -27.62 -0.52 16.15
C GLY A 18 -26.30 -1.04 15.54
N VAL A 19 -25.19 -0.94 16.26
CA VAL A 19 -23.87 -1.43 15.82
C VAL A 19 -23.52 -2.73 16.55
N ASP A 20 -23.15 -3.77 15.80
CA ASP A 20 -22.62 -5.03 16.34
C ASP A 20 -21.09 -5.04 16.27
N THR A 21 -20.45 -4.83 17.42
CA THR A 21 -18.98 -4.81 17.52
C THR A 21 -18.35 -6.19 17.35
N ASP A 22 -19.04 -7.28 17.72
CA ASP A 22 -18.50 -8.63 17.50
C ASP A 22 -18.44 -8.94 16.00
N ALA A 23 -19.48 -8.56 15.26
CA ALA A 23 -19.52 -8.71 13.80
C ALA A 23 -18.44 -7.85 13.12
N ALA A 24 -18.23 -6.61 13.58
CA ALA A 24 -17.17 -5.74 13.08
C ALA A 24 -15.77 -6.35 13.31
N ILE A 25 -15.50 -6.85 14.52
CA ILE A 25 -14.26 -7.54 14.87
C ILE A 25 -14.07 -8.80 14.01
N ALA A 26 -15.10 -9.63 13.88
CA ALA A 26 -15.04 -10.84 13.08
C ALA A 26 -14.76 -10.53 11.60
N LYS A 27 -15.38 -9.48 11.06
CA LYS A 27 -15.15 -9.05 9.68
C LYS A 27 -13.72 -8.55 9.48
N LEU A 28 -13.21 -7.67 10.35
CA LEU A 28 -11.87 -7.10 10.21
C LEU A 28 -10.77 -8.18 10.21
N LYS A 29 -10.92 -9.24 11.00
CA LYS A 29 -9.98 -10.38 10.99
C LYS A 29 -9.80 -11.06 9.64
N THR A 30 -10.76 -10.89 8.72
CA THR A 30 -10.72 -11.51 7.38
C THR A 30 -10.11 -10.62 6.31
N ILE A 31 -9.74 -9.38 6.65
CA ILE A 31 -9.31 -8.38 5.67
C ILE A 31 -7.78 -8.35 5.63
N PRO A 32 -7.15 -8.71 4.51
CA PRO A 32 -5.72 -8.55 4.33
C PRO A 32 -5.37 -7.08 4.07
N VAL A 33 -4.23 -6.66 4.62
CA VAL A 33 -3.57 -5.40 4.29
C VAL A 33 -2.16 -5.72 3.81
N SER A 34 -1.77 -5.18 2.66
CA SER A 34 -0.46 -5.43 2.07
C SER A 34 0.60 -4.55 2.72
N LEU A 35 1.64 -5.19 3.28
CA LEU A 35 2.76 -4.56 3.96
C LEU A 35 3.91 -4.35 2.96
N HIS A 36 4.23 -3.10 2.65
CA HIS A 36 5.37 -2.76 1.79
C HIS A 36 6.70 -3.16 2.41
N CYS A 37 7.56 -3.84 1.64
CA CYS A 37 8.87 -4.29 2.14
C CYS A 37 9.89 -3.16 2.28
N TRP A 38 9.71 -2.06 1.53
CA TRP A 38 10.75 -1.05 1.35
C TRP A 38 10.97 -0.09 2.52
N GLN A 39 10.05 -0.06 3.48
CA GLN A 39 10.25 0.68 4.73
C GLN A 39 11.35 0.05 5.61
N GLY A 40 11.73 -1.22 5.39
CA GLY A 40 12.73 -1.91 6.22
C GLY A 40 14.18 -1.55 5.93
N ASP A 41 14.44 -1.07 4.72
CA ASP A 41 15.79 -0.83 4.21
C ASP A 41 15.91 0.51 3.45
N ASP A 42 14.94 1.41 3.59
CA ASP A 42 14.93 2.73 2.95
C ASP A 42 14.88 2.64 1.41
N VAL A 43 14.08 1.71 0.88
CA VAL A 43 13.91 1.51 -0.57
C VAL A 43 15.25 1.21 -1.27
N THR A 44 16.20 0.59 -0.57
CA THR A 44 17.50 0.25 -1.14
C THR A 44 17.39 -0.93 -2.11
N GLY A 45 16.66 -1.98 -1.72
CA GLY A 45 16.64 -3.25 -2.43
C GLY A 45 17.94 -4.03 -2.27
N PHE A 46 18.07 -5.11 -3.04
CA PHE A 46 19.20 -6.04 -3.04
C PHE A 46 19.87 -6.17 -4.41
N ASP A 47 19.44 -5.39 -5.41
CA ASP A 47 19.93 -5.46 -6.79
C ASP A 47 20.92 -4.35 -7.17
N HIS A 48 21.17 -3.36 -6.28
CA HIS A 48 22.18 -2.33 -6.48
C HIS A 48 22.69 -1.69 -5.17
N ASP A 49 23.88 -1.09 -5.23
CA ASP A 49 24.45 -0.25 -4.15
C ASP A 49 24.26 1.27 -4.38
N GLY A 50 23.56 1.65 -5.45
CA GLY A 50 23.37 3.05 -5.86
C GLY A 50 22.38 3.84 -4.99
N PRO A 51 22.36 5.19 -5.12
CA PRO A 51 21.43 6.05 -4.38
C PRO A 51 19.98 5.87 -4.87
N LEU A 52 19.02 6.18 -3.99
CA LEU A 52 17.60 6.27 -4.35
C LEU A 52 17.36 7.44 -5.33
N THR A 53 16.63 7.18 -6.41
CA THR A 53 16.25 8.16 -7.45
C THR A 53 14.81 7.93 -7.90
N GLY A 54 14.33 8.66 -8.91
CA GLY A 54 12.99 8.46 -9.49
C GLY A 54 11.89 9.35 -8.92
N GLY A 55 12.26 10.43 -8.23
CA GLY A 55 11.29 11.40 -7.69
C GLY A 55 10.85 11.14 -6.25
N ILE A 56 11.34 10.07 -5.63
CA ILE A 56 11.11 9.69 -4.23
C ILE A 56 12.39 9.85 -3.41
N GLN A 57 12.25 10.09 -2.11
CA GLN A 57 13.39 10.27 -1.22
C GLN A 57 13.09 9.75 0.19
N THR A 58 13.99 8.94 0.73
CA THR A 58 13.98 8.58 2.15
C THR A 58 14.65 9.68 2.96
N THR A 59 13.98 10.12 4.04
CA THR A 59 14.48 11.19 4.91
C THR A 59 14.70 10.68 6.32
N GLY A 60 15.90 10.91 6.84
CA GLY A 60 16.34 10.45 8.16
C GLY A 60 17.50 9.46 8.07
N ASN A 61 18.15 9.21 9.21
CA ASN A 61 19.32 8.33 9.32
C ASN A 61 19.23 7.44 10.57
N TYR A 62 18.02 6.96 10.88
CA TYR A 62 17.81 6.10 12.03
C TYR A 62 18.56 4.77 11.84
N PRO A 63 19.34 4.29 12.82
CA PRO A 63 20.17 3.10 12.67
C PRO A 63 19.35 1.82 12.53
N GLY A 64 20.02 0.70 12.21
CA GLY A 64 19.41 -0.62 12.27
C GLY A 64 18.61 -1.06 11.04
N LYS A 65 18.70 -0.33 9.91
CA LYS A 65 18.05 -0.75 8.65
C LYS A 65 18.50 -2.15 8.23
N ALA A 66 17.60 -2.91 7.62
CA ALA A 66 17.95 -4.20 7.03
C ALA A 66 18.93 -4.01 5.86
N ARG A 67 19.89 -4.93 5.75
CA ARG A 67 20.93 -4.93 4.69
C ARG A 67 20.96 -6.22 3.90
N THR A 68 20.26 -7.25 4.38
CA THR A 68 20.14 -8.55 3.72
C THR A 68 18.68 -9.00 3.70
N PRO A 69 18.32 -9.94 2.81
CA PRO A 69 16.98 -10.53 2.80
C PRO A 69 16.57 -11.12 4.14
N GLU A 70 17.49 -11.78 4.84
CA GLU A 70 17.25 -12.43 6.13
C GLU A 70 17.00 -11.40 7.24
N GLU A 71 17.76 -10.30 7.26
CA GLU A 71 17.50 -9.18 8.18
C GLU A 71 16.11 -8.58 7.93
N LEU A 72 15.74 -8.37 6.66
CA LEU A 72 14.44 -7.79 6.29
C LEU A 72 13.27 -8.72 6.66
N MET A 73 13.39 -10.01 6.37
CA MET A 73 12.38 -11.02 6.74
C MET A 73 12.22 -11.10 8.27
N ALA A 74 13.32 -11.02 9.04
CA ALA A 74 13.26 -11.02 10.50
C ALA A 74 12.61 -9.74 11.06
N ASP A 75 12.86 -8.58 10.43
CA ASP A 75 12.20 -7.33 10.80
C ASP A 75 10.69 -7.39 10.51
N ILE A 76 10.30 -7.96 9.36
CA ILE A 76 8.89 -8.21 9.01
C ILE A 76 8.23 -9.15 10.02
N ASP A 77 8.91 -10.20 10.48
CA ASP A 77 8.39 -11.09 11.53
C ASP A 77 8.07 -10.35 12.84
N MET A 78 8.91 -9.40 13.22
CA MET A 78 8.64 -8.56 14.38
C MET A 78 7.42 -7.66 14.17
N VAL A 79 7.21 -7.13 12.96
CA VAL A 79 5.98 -6.40 12.62
C VAL A 79 4.75 -7.31 12.70
N ILE A 80 4.83 -8.52 12.14
CA ILE A 80 3.73 -9.50 12.17
C ILE A 80 3.36 -9.84 13.62
N LYS A 81 4.35 -10.06 14.49
CA LYS A 81 4.14 -10.29 15.92
C LYS A 81 3.41 -9.12 16.60
N CYS A 82 3.73 -7.89 16.23
CA CYS A 82 3.20 -6.68 16.86
C CYS A 82 1.87 -6.17 16.27
N THR A 83 1.34 -6.79 15.21
CA THR A 83 0.17 -6.28 14.47
C THR A 83 -0.95 -7.34 14.34
N PRO A 84 -2.20 -7.04 14.72
CA PRO A 84 -3.32 -8.00 14.58
C PRO A 84 -3.73 -8.20 13.12
N GLY A 85 -4.61 -9.17 12.84
CA GLY A 85 -5.24 -9.35 11.52
C GLY A 85 -4.31 -9.90 10.42
N LEU A 86 -4.89 -10.12 9.24
CA LEU A 86 -4.21 -10.72 8.10
C LEU A 86 -3.32 -9.72 7.37
N LYS A 87 -2.25 -10.23 6.77
CA LYS A 87 -1.29 -9.46 5.98
C LYS A 87 -1.11 -10.08 4.61
N LYS A 88 -0.69 -9.25 3.66
CA LYS A 88 0.07 -9.66 2.46
C LYS A 88 1.43 -8.98 2.50
N LEU A 89 2.39 -9.47 1.74
CA LEU A 89 3.61 -8.72 1.43
C LEU A 89 3.39 -7.90 0.17
N ASN A 90 3.95 -6.70 0.11
CA ASN A 90 4.08 -5.94 -1.13
C ASN A 90 5.57 -5.78 -1.44
N LEU A 91 6.04 -6.47 -2.48
CA LEU A 91 7.46 -6.54 -2.85
C LEU A 91 7.76 -5.65 -4.06
N HIS A 92 8.97 -5.10 -4.10
CA HIS A 92 9.53 -4.51 -5.32
C HIS A 92 10.46 -5.51 -6.03
N ALA A 93 10.60 -5.40 -7.35
CA ALA A 93 11.48 -6.24 -8.15
C ALA A 93 12.96 -6.14 -7.72
N SER A 94 13.38 -4.98 -7.19
CA SER A 94 14.70 -4.76 -6.61
C SER A 94 14.98 -5.60 -5.36
N TYR A 95 13.98 -6.27 -4.78
CA TYR A 95 14.15 -7.20 -3.66
C TYR A 95 14.34 -8.66 -4.13
N ALA A 96 14.68 -8.87 -5.41
CA ALA A 96 15.13 -10.17 -5.91
C ALA A 96 16.32 -10.67 -5.09
N ILE A 97 16.36 -11.97 -4.80
CA ILE A 97 17.42 -12.61 -4.05
C ILE A 97 18.21 -13.49 -5.02
N PHE A 98 19.50 -13.16 -5.20
CA PHE A 98 20.40 -13.87 -6.08
C PHE A 98 21.34 -14.75 -5.26
N GLU A 99 21.50 -16.00 -5.69
CA GLU A 99 22.59 -16.85 -5.18
C GLU A 99 23.93 -16.40 -5.78
N ASP A 100 25.04 -16.81 -5.17
CA ASP A 100 26.38 -16.42 -5.59
C ASP A 100 26.62 -16.73 -7.08
N GLY A 101 26.85 -15.68 -7.88
CA GLY A 101 27.09 -15.79 -9.32
C GLY A 101 25.84 -15.87 -10.20
N GLU A 102 24.63 -15.79 -9.64
CA GLU A 102 23.37 -15.83 -10.39
C GLU A 102 22.73 -14.45 -10.64
N PHE A 103 23.45 -13.37 -10.35
CA PHE A 103 22.95 -12.01 -10.60
C PHE A 103 22.56 -11.82 -12.06
N VAL A 104 21.36 -11.28 -12.28
CA VAL A 104 20.88 -10.85 -13.59
C VAL A 104 20.27 -9.46 -13.48
N ASP A 105 20.29 -8.73 -14.59
CA ASP A 105 19.66 -7.41 -14.68
C ASP A 105 18.12 -7.52 -14.64
N ARG A 106 17.44 -6.41 -14.37
CA ARG A 106 15.99 -6.33 -14.14
C ARG A 106 15.15 -6.86 -15.29
N ASP A 107 15.60 -6.73 -16.55
CA ASP A 107 14.88 -7.28 -17.71
C ASP A 107 15.00 -8.81 -17.85
N LYS A 108 15.73 -9.46 -16.93
CA LYS A 108 16.04 -10.89 -16.92
C LYS A 108 15.69 -11.59 -15.62
N ILE A 109 15.06 -10.90 -14.66
CA ILE A 109 14.59 -11.54 -13.43
C ILE A 109 13.50 -12.58 -13.73
N GLU A 110 13.44 -13.61 -12.89
CA GLU A 110 12.60 -14.79 -13.06
C GLU A 110 12.00 -15.20 -11.70
N PRO A 111 10.92 -16.00 -11.69
CA PRO A 111 10.32 -16.57 -10.48
C PRO A 111 11.32 -17.11 -9.44
N LYS A 112 12.39 -17.79 -9.89
CA LYS A 112 13.39 -18.40 -8.99
C LYS A 112 14.06 -17.40 -8.05
N HIS A 113 14.25 -16.14 -8.46
CA HIS A 113 14.87 -15.10 -7.64
C HIS A 113 13.97 -14.63 -6.48
N PHE A 114 12.71 -15.07 -6.46
CA PHE A 114 11.74 -14.75 -5.42
C PHE A 114 11.25 -16.00 -4.66
N ALA A 115 11.85 -17.17 -4.90
CA ALA A 115 11.45 -18.42 -4.25
C ALA A 115 11.56 -18.36 -2.71
N LYS A 116 12.58 -17.67 -2.17
CA LYS A 116 12.73 -17.45 -0.72
C LYS A 116 11.60 -16.58 -0.15
N TRP A 117 11.16 -15.56 -0.88
CA TRP A 117 10.01 -14.73 -0.49
C TRP A 117 8.70 -15.53 -0.49
N VAL A 118 8.50 -16.38 -1.50
CA VAL A 118 7.35 -17.30 -1.55
C VAL A 118 7.36 -18.26 -0.37
N ALA A 119 8.51 -18.87 -0.05
CA ALA A 119 8.62 -19.75 1.11
C ALA A 119 8.27 -19.01 2.42
N PHE A 120 8.81 -17.80 2.60
CA PHE A 120 8.51 -16.94 3.76
C PHE A 120 7.01 -16.62 3.86
N ALA A 121 6.37 -16.24 2.76
CA ALA A 121 4.95 -15.91 2.71
C ALA A 121 4.05 -17.13 2.99
N LYS A 122 4.36 -18.30 2.41
CA LYS A 122 3.61 -19.54 2.59
C LYS A 122 3.64 -20.05 4.03
N GLU A 123 4.79 -19.98 4.70
CA GLU A 123 4.91 -20.32 6.12
C GLU A 123 3.98 -19.47 7.01
N ARG A 124 3.65 -18.26 6.57
CA ARG A 124 2.79 -17.30 7.29
C ARG A 124 1.37 -17.22 6.74
N ASN A 125 1.01 -18.04 5.75
CA ASN A 125 -0.28 -17.99 5.05
C ASN A 125 -0.58 -16.61 4.43
N MET A 126 0.44 -15.96 3.87
CA MET A 126 0.35 -14.64 3.25
C MET A 126 0.40 -14.74 1.72
N GLY A 127 -0.31 -13.84 1.06
CA GLY A 127 -0.12 -13.58 -0.38
C GLY A 127 0.98 -12.55 -0.60
N ILE A 128 1.37 -12.36 -1.87
CA ILE A 128 2.39 -11.39 -2.28
C ILE A 128 1.81 -10.52 -3.39
N ASP A 129 1.84 -9.20 -3.18
CA ASP A 129 1.68 -8.15 -4.18
C ASP A 129 3.06 -7.71 -4.67
N PHE A 130 3.11 -7.12 -5.87
CA PHE A 130 4.37 -6.91 -6.56
C PHE A 130 4.45 -5.60 -7.33
N ASN A 131 5.66 -5.10 -7.53
CA ASN A 131 5.92 -3.85 -8.22
C ASN A 131 7.19 -4.02 -9.07
N PRO A 132 7.14 -3.81 -10.39
CA PRO A 132 8.37 -3.62 -11.14
C PRO A 132 9.07 -2.34 -10.63
N THR A 133 10.38 -2.41 -10.38
CA THR A 133 11.19 -1.25 -9.97
C THR A 133 11.69 -0.45 -11.19
N PHE A 134 11.05 0.67 -11.52
CA PHE A 134 11.41 1.56 -12.65
C PHE A 134 12.29 2.76 -12.27
N PHE A 135 13.10 2.65 -11.22
CA PHE A 135 13.92 3.74 -10.68
C PHE A 135 15.25 3.23 -10.11
N SER A 136 16.19 4.11 -9.78
CA SER A 136 17.50 3.73 -9.21
C SER A 136 18.27 2.72 -10.06
N HIS A 137 18.30 2.97 -11.37
CA HIS A 137 18.95 2.07 -12.33
C HIS A 137 19.67 2.85 -13.44
N PRO A 138 20.83 2.37 -13.94
CA PRO A 138 21.55 3.01 -15.04
C PRO A 138 20.75 3.15 -16.35
N ASN A 139 19.71 2.32 -16.56
CA ASN A 139 18.79 2.44 -17.70
C ASN A 139 17.65 3.43 -17.48
N VAL A 140 17.61 4.16 -16.36
CA VAL A 140 16.85 5.41 -16.28
C VAL A 140 17.67 6.48 -17.01
N LYS A 141 17.19 6.97 -18.16
CA LYS A 141 17.90 7.96 -18.97
C LYS A 141 17.11 9.27 -18.98
N ASP A 142 17.77 10.34 -18.56
CA ASP A 142 17.19 11.69 -18.49
C ASP A 142 15.88 11.76 -17.68
N GLY A 143 15.77 10.92 -16.65
CA GLY A 143 14.56 10.81 -15.82
C GLY A 143 13.42 10.00 -16.44
N LEU A 144 13.66 9.30 -17.56
CA LEU A 144 12.64 8.56 -18.29
C LEU A 144 12.95 7.05 -18.35
N THR A 145 11.87 6.27 -18.38
CA THR A 145 11.85 4.80 -18.51
C THR A 145 10.92 4.37 -19.65
N LEU A 146 9.68 4.02 -19.36
CA LEU A 146 8.64 3.56 -20.29
C LEU A 146 8.23 4.66 -21.29
N SER A 147 8.50 5.93 -20.99
CA SER A 147 8.24 7.06 -21.89
C SER A 147 9.49 7.61 -22.58
N SER A 148 10.66 6.99 -22.38
CA SER A 148 11.92 7.44 -22.98
C SER A 148 11.83 7.49 -24.49
N PRO A 149 12.37 8.50 -25.20
CA PRO A 149 12.43 8.48 -26.66
C PRO A 149 13.43 7.43 -27.20
N ASP A 150 14.39 6.97 -26.38
CA ASP A 150 15.32 5.90 -26.73
C ASP A 150 14.62 4.53 -26.66
N GLU A 151 14.47 3.88 -27.83
CA GLU A 151 13.83 2.58 -27.96
C GLU A 151 14.53 1.48 -27.17
N ASN A 152 15.86 1.52 -27.01
CA ASN A 152 16.58 0.52 -26.25
C ASN A 152 16.27 0.62 -24.75
N VAL A 153 16.15 1.86 -24.24
CA VAL A 153 15.73 2.14 -22.86
C VAL A 153 14.31 1.65 -22.64
N ARG A 154 13.37 2.03 -23.52
CA ARG A 154 11.98 1.56 -23.40
C ARG A 154 11.88 0.05 -23.45
N LYS A 155 12.57 -0.59 -24.40
CA LYS A 155 12.57 -2.06 -24.56
C LYS A 155 13.06 -2.76 -23.30
N PHE A 156 14.14 -2.29 -22.68
CA PHE A 156 14.62 -2.83 -21.41
C PHE A 156 13.53 -2.80 -20.33
N TRP A 157 12.87 -1.65 -20.15
CA TRP A 157 11.84 -1.49 -19.13
C TRP A 157 10.55 -2.26 -19.44
N ILE A 158 10.16 -2.37 -20.71
CA ILE A 158 9.04 -3.21 -21.14
C ILE A 158 9.32 -4.68 -20.80
N GLU A 159 10.52 -5.20 -21.12
CA GLU A 159 10.88 -6.59 -20.83
C GLU A 159 10.95 -6.88 -19.32
N HIS A 160 11.42 -5.91 -18.52
CA HIS A 160 11.34 -5.98 -17.06
C HIS A 160 9.89 -6.01 -16.54
N GLY A 161 9.00 -5.18 -17.09
CA GLY A 161 7.57 -5.22 -16.74
C GLY A 161 6.92 -6.57 -17.07
N LYS A 162 7.24 -7.17 -18.23
CA LYS A 162 6.77 -8.51 -18.60
C LYS A 162 7.33 -9.59 -17.68
N ALA A 163 8.61 -9.49 -17.29
CA ALA A 163 9.20 -10.39 -16.30
C ALA A 163 8.43 -10.32 -14.96
N CYS A 164 8.01 -9.14 -14.55
CA CYS A 164 7.23 -8.95 -13.34
C CYS A 164 5.81 -9.55 -13.45
N ILE A 165 5.14 -9.48 -14.61
CA ILE A 165 3.87 -10.20 -14.83
C ILE A 165 4.04 -11.71 -14.59
N ARG A 166 5.10 -12.31 -15.13
CA ARG A 166 5.39 -13.75 -14.93
C ARG A 166 5.69 -14.08 -13.46
N ILE A 167 6.38 -13.21 -12.74
CA ILE A 167 6.66 -13.37 -11.31
C ILE A 167 5.38 -13.21 -10.48
N SER A 168 4.52 -12.25 -10.81
CA SER A 168 3.21 -12.08 -10.18
C SER A 168 2.32 -13.31 -10.37
N GLN A 169 2.32 -13.92 -11.55
CA GLN A 169 1.63 -15.18 -11.80
C GLN A 169 2.17 -16.30 -10.90
N TYR A 170 3.50 -16.42 -10.80
CA TYR A 170 4.15 -17.37 -9.90
C TYR A 170 3.77 -17.17 -8.43
N PHE A 171 3.74 -15.92 -7.93
CA PHE A 171 3.29 -15.63 -6.57
C PHE A 171 1.85 -16.06 -6.32
N ALA A 172 0.97 -15.77 -7.28
CA ALA A 172 -0.44 -16.10 -7.17
C ALA A 172 -0.69 -17.61 -7.18
N GLU A 173 0.05 -18.36 -8.00
CA GLU A 173 0.00 -19.83 -8.06
C GLU A 173 0.55 -20.48 -6.77
N GLU A 174 1.69 -20.01 -6.28
CA GLU A 174 2.36 -20.62 -5.13
C GLU A 174 1.64 -20.37 -3.80
N THR A 175 1.02 -19.19 -3.66
CA THR A 175 0.29 -18.79 -2.45
C THR A 175 -1.21 -19.08 -2.53
N GLY A 176 -1.76 -19.26 -3.73
CA GLY A 176 -3.20 -19.38 -3.97
C GLY A 176 -3.98 -18.08 -3.75
N ILE A 177 -3.30 -16.94 -3.60
CA ILE A 177 -3.89 -15.62 -3.35
C ILE A 177 -3.54 -14.70 -4.51
N PRO A 178 -4.52 -13.96 -5.10
CA PRO A 178 -4.22 -13.04 -6.20
C PRO A 178 -3.12 -12.03 -5.89
N CYS A 179 -2.23 -11.81 -6.85
CA CYS A 179 -1.16 -10.82 -6.82
C CYS A 179 -1.62 -9.54 -7.51
N VAL A 180 -1.65 -8.44 -6.78
CA VAL A 180 -1.82 -7.10 -7.34
C VAL A 180 -0.44 -6.63 -7.78
N MET A 181 -0.28 -6.33 -9.08
CA MET A 181 0.99 -5.88 -9.64
C MET A 181 0.90 -4.40 -10.02
N ASN A 182 1.50 -3.52 -9.22
CA ASN A 182 1.41 -2.09 -9.44
C ASN A 182 2.53 -1.56 -10.36
N ILE A 183 2.15 -0.81 -11.39
CA ILE A 183 3.05 -0.15 -12.34
C ILE A 183 3.09 1.34 -11.99
N TRP A 184 4.21 1.76 -11.40
CA TRP A 184 4.55 3.15 -11.11
C TRP A 184 5.91 3.51 -11.70
N THR A 185 6.04 4.72 -12.26
CA THR A 185 7.31 5.23 -12.80
C THR A 185 7.53 6.69 -12.40
N GLY A 186 8.79 7.08 -12.24
CA GLY A 186 9.21 8.48 -12.05
C GLY A 186 9.28 9.32 -13.33
N ASP A 187 8.70 8.84 -14.44
CA ASP A 187 8.81 9.47 -15.76
C ASP A 187 8.17 10.86 -15.79
N GLY A 188 8.96 11.86 -16.15
CA GLY A 188 8.50 13.24 -16.27
C GLY A 188 9.64 14.22 -16.46
N SER A 189 9.41 15.49 -16.13
CA SER A 189 10.43 16.53 -16.25
C SER A 189 10.42 17.52 -15.09
N LYS A 190 11.63 17.94 -14.70
CA LYS A 190 11.89 18.96 -13.69
C LYS A 190 11.25 20.30 -14.05
N ASP A 191 11.41 20.73 -15.31
CA ASP A 191 10.91 22.00 -15.84
C ASP A 191 9.86 21.76 -16.94
N ILE A 192 9.23 22.84 -17.40
CA ILE A 192 8.13 22.83 -18.37
C ILE A 192 8.59 22.20 -19.70
N PRO A 193 8.03 21.05 -20.11
CA PRO A 193 8.41 20.40 -21.37
C PRO A 193 7.74 21.09 -22.57
N ALA A 194 8.37 20.97 -23.74
CA ALA A 194 7.80 21.44 -25.01
C ALA A 194 6.70 20.52 -25.57
N ASP A 195 6.67 19.26 -25.14
CA ASP A 195 5.69 18.25 -25.54
C ASP A 195 5.26 17.41 -24.32
N ARG A 196 3.95 17.22 -24.16
CA ARG A 196 3.34 16.39 -23.10
C ARG A 196 2.50 15.25 -23.68
N LEU A 197 2.36 15.15 -25.00
CA LEU A 197 1.60 14.10 -25.66
C LEU A 197 2.52 12.96 -26.07
N GLY A 198 3.63 13.25 -26.77
CA GLY A 198 4.55 12.22 -27.28
C GLY A 198 5.02 11.23 -26.20
N PRO A 199 5.53 11.70 -25.04
CA PRO A 199 5.90 10.79 -23.96
C PRO A 199 4.73 9.95 -23.41
N ARG A 200 3.49 10.47 -23.41
CA ARG A 200 2.30 9.71 -22.96
C ARG A 200 1.87 8.66 -23.98
N GLU A 201 2.04 8.91 -25.27
CA GLU A 201 1.79 7.90 -26.30
C GLU A 201 2.78 6.75 -26.18
N LEU A 202 4.07 7.05 -25.96
CA LEU A 202 5.10 6.04 -25.68
C LEU A 202 4.84 5.27 -24.38
N TYR A 203 4.43 5.97 -23.33
CA TYR A 203 4.10 5.36 -22.04
C TYR A 203 2.91 4.41 -22.14
N LYS A 204 1.84 4.84 -22.83
CA LYS A 204 0.67 4.01 -23.12
C LYS A 204 1.05 2.74 -23.88
N ASP A 205 1.80 2.89 -24.98
CA ASP A 205 2.26 1.75 -25.78
C ASP A 205 3.13 0.78 -24.96
N SER A 206 4.03 1.31 -24.13
CA SER A 206 4.88 0.49 -23.25
C SER A 206 4.08 -0.30 -22.22
N ILE A 207 3.08 0.31 -21.56
CA ILE A 207 2.21 -0.40 -20.60
C ILE A 207 1.35 -1.43 -21.33
N GLU A 208 0.78 -1.11 -22.49
CA GLU A 208 0.02 -2.04 -23.33
C GLU A 208 0.85 -3.29 -23.67
N GLN A 209 2.13 -3.11 -24.02
CA GLN A 209 3.06 -4.22 -24.25
C GLN A 209 3.38 -5.05 -23.00
N ILE A 210 3.45 -4.41 -21.83
CA ILE A 210 3.67 -5.12 -20.54
C ILE A 210 2.45 -5.98 -20.19
N ILE A 211 1.25 -5.41 -20.21
CA ILE A 211 0.02 -6.12 -19.82
C ILE A 211 -0.44 -7.14 -20.85
N ALA A 212 0.10 -7.10 -22.08
CA ALA A 212 -0.09 -8.14 -23.09
C ALA A 212 0.68 -9.44 -22.77
N GLU A 213 1.60 -9.44 -21.81
CA GLU A 213 2.24 -10.68 -21.33
C GLU A 213 1.18 -11.63 -20.77
N PRO A 214 1.13 -12.91 -21.21
CA PRO A 214 0.09 -13.84 -20.78
C PRO A 214 0.05 -14.05 -19.26
N HIS A 215 -1.14 -13.88 -18.67
CA HIS A 215 -1.41 -14.13 -17.25
C HIS A 215 -2.89 -14.48 -17.04
N ASP A 216 -3.25 -15.03 -15.87
CA ASP A 216 -4.65 -15.18 -15.47
C ASP A 216 -5.14 -13.86 -14.85
N PRO A 217 -6.07 -13.11 -15.50
CA PRO A 217 -6.54 -11.81 -15.01
C PRO A 217 -7.34 -11.90 -13.69
N LYS A 218 -7.71 -13.10 -13.23
CA LYS A 218 -8.30 -13.28 -11.89
C LYS A 218 -7.24 -13.36 -10.79
N MET A 219 -6.04 -13.81 -11.14
CA MET A 219 -4.96 -14.09 -10.20
C MET A 219 -3.85 -13.04 -10.25
N VAL A 220 -3.62 -12.39 -11.39
CA VAL A 220 -2.69 -11.27 -11.55
C VAL A 220 -3.49 -10.04 -11.93
N LYS A 221 -3.37 -8.97 -11.14
CA LYS A 221 -4.13 -7.74 -11.31
C LYS A 221 -3.18 -6.57 -11.55
N PRO A 222 -2.81 -6.28 -12.81
CA PRO A 222 -2.01 -5.12 -13.14
C PRO A 222 -2.74 -3.83 -12.70
N CYS A 223 -2.00 -2.91 -12.10
CA CYS A 223 -2.49 -1.59 -11.76
C CYS A 223 -1.63 -0.52 -12.42
N VAL A 224 -2.22 0.64 -12.69
CA VAL A 224 -1.47 1.83 -13.07
C VAL A 224 -1.66 2.88 -11.99
N GLU A 225 -0.55 3.36 -11.44
CA GLU A 225 -0.52 4.37 -10.40
C GLU A 225 -0.09 5.72 -10.96
N SER A 226 -0.84 6.77 -10.62
CA SER A 226 -0.49 8.14 -10.99
C SER A 226 0.34 8.83 -9.92
N LYS A 227 1.09 9.86 -10.31
CA LYS A 227 1.72 10.81 -9.39
C LYS A 227 1.57 12.26 -9.86
N VAL A 228 1.23 13.17 -8.95
CA VAL A 228 1.10 14.61 -9.25
C VAL A 228 2.47 15.22 -9.57
N PHE A 229 3.50 14.97 -8.76
CA PHE A 229 4.89 15.35 -9.02
C PHE A 229 5.85 14.53 -8.12
N GLY A 230 7.14 14.53 -8.47
CA GLY A 230 8.22 14.03 -7.62
C GLY A 230 9.41 15.00 -7.57
N ILE A 231 10.35 14.80 -6.65
CA ILE A 231 11.54 15.65 -6.55
C ILE A 231 12.45 15.44 -7.77
N GLY A 232 12.73 16.51 -8.50
CA GLY A 232 13.39 16.45 -9.83
C GLY A 232 12.44 16.18 -10.99
N VAL A 233 11.14 16.08 -10.74
CA VAL A 233 10.06 15.81 -11.72
C VAL A 233 8.86 16.72 -11.45
N GLU A 234 9.12 17.97 -11.07
CA GLU A 234 8.13 18.87 -10.45
C GLU A 234 7.10 19.44 -11.43
N SER A 235 7.48 19.66 -12.69
CA SER A 235 6.67 20.44 -13.65
C SER A 235 5.76 19.59 -14.53
N TYR A 236 6.03 18.29 -14.62
CA TYR A 236 5.30 17.37 -15.48
C TYR A 236 5.58 15.91 -15.11
N THR A 237 4.52 15.14 -14.86
CA THR A 237 4.57 13.68 -14.75
C THR A 237 3.84 13.06 -15.94
N VAL A 238 4.45 12.05 -16.57
CA VAL A 238 3.86 11.35 -17.73
C VAL A 238 2.60 10.58 -17.31
N GLY A 239 2.73 9.74 -16.28
CA GLY A 239 1.64 9.02 -15.62
C GLY A 239 0.84 9.92 -14.67
N SER A 240 0.14 10.92 -15.22
CA SER A 240 -0.74 11.79 -14.43
C SER A 240 -2.05 11.09 -14.02
N ALA A 241 -2.80 11.68 -13.09
CA ALA A 241 -4.07 11.12 -12.59
C ALA A 241 -5.06 10.82 -13.73
N GLU A 242 -5.26 11.76 -14.67
CA GLU A 242 -6.14 11.54 -15.82
C GLU A 242 -5.62 10.45 -16.75
N PHE A 243 -4.29 10.29 -16.88
CA PHE A 243 -3.70 9.23 -17.68
C PHE A 243 -3.99 7.87 -17.04
N ALA A 244 -3.61 7.67 -15.77
CA ALA A 244 -3.76 6.39 -15.09
C ALA A 244 -5.23 5.96 -15.02
N LEU A 245 -6.12 6.89 -14.69
CA LEU A 245 -7.56 6.64 -14.66
C LEU A 245 -8.11 6.28 -16.04
N SER A 246 -7.78 7.04 -17.08
CA SER A 246 -8.28 6.77 -18.44
C SER A 246 -7.71 5.47 -19.00
N PHE A 247 -6.44 5.17 -18.70
CA PHE A 247 -5.81 3.92 -19.09
C PHE A 247 -6.53 2.74 -18.45
N ALA A 248 -6.70 2.72 -17.13
CA ALA A 248 -7.44 1.68 -16.44
C ALA A 248 -8.89 1.56 -16.94
N ALA A 249 -9.58 2.68 -17.19
CA ALA A 249 -10.97 2.68 -17.66
C ALA A 249 -11.14 2.10 -19.07
N THR A 250 -10.09 2.09 -19.88
CA THR A 250 -10.12 1.63 -21.28
C THR A 250 -9.48 0.27 -21.50
N HIS A 251 -8.87 -0.32 -20.46
CA HIS A 251 -8.20 -1.61 -20.52
C HIS A 251 -8.81 -2.58 -19.50
N GLU A 252 -9.59 -3.54 -19.98
CA GLU A 252 -10.20 -4.56 -19.14
C GLU A 252 -9.14 -5.34 -18.34
N GLY A 253 -9.38 -5.53 -17.04
CA GLY A 253 -8.46 -6.22 -16.14
C GLY A 253 -7.37 -5.35 -15.52
N VAL A 254 -7.24 -4.08 -15.93
CA VAL A 254 -6.32 -3.12 -15.30
C VAL A 254 -7.04 -2.33 -14.21
N LEU A 255 -6.47 -2.29 -13.00
CA LEU A 255 -7.03 -1.54 -11.89
C LEU A 255 -6.46 -0.11 -11.85
N PRO A 256 -7.27 0.91 -11.53
CA PRO A 256 -6.73 2.19 -11.10
C PRO A 256 -6.18 2.03 -9.68
N LEU A 257 -4.92 2.43 -9.47
CA LEU A 257 -4.35 2.54 -8.13
C LEU A 257 -4.29 4.00 -7.71
N MET A 258 -4.85 4.30 -6.53
CA MET A 258 -4.77 5.62 -5.92
C MET A 258 -3.86 5.59 -4.71
N ASP A 259 -2.80 6.38 -4.74
CA ASP A 259 -2.00 6.72 -3.57
C ASP A 259 -2.47 8.06 -3.00
N ASN A 260 -2.77 8.14 -1.70
CA ASN A 260 -3.32 9.37 -1.11
C ASN A 260 -2.30 10.47 -0.81
N GLY A 261 -1.02 10.26 -1.11
CA GLY A 261 0.05 11.25 -1.15
C GLY A 261 0.32 11.83 -2.54
N HIS A 262 -0.17 11.17 -3.59
CA HIS A 262 0.11 11.48 -4.99
C HIS A 262 -0.80 12.53 -5.65
N TYR A 263 -1.56 13.31 -4.88
CA TYR A 263 -2.55 14.26 -5.41
C TYR A 263 -2.27 15.70 -5.01
N HIS A 264 -3.02 16.66 -5.59
CA HIS A 264 -2.82 18.09 -5.34
C HIS A 264 -3.07 18.44 -3.86
N PRO A 265 -2.54 19.58 -3.37
CA PRO A 265 -2.88 20.07 -2.04
C PRO A 265 -4.40 20.13 -1.85
N THR A 266 -4.89 19.58 -0.73
CA THR A 266 -6.32 19.46 -0.36
C THR A 266 -7.15 18.45 -1.16
N GLU A 267 -6.58 17.82 -2.20
CA GLU A 267 -7.22 16.72 -2.90
C GLU A 267 -7.15 15.46 -2.03
N VAL A 268 -8.27 14.73 -1.93
CA VAL A 268 -8.42 13.57 -1.02
C VAL A 268 -8.86 12.35 -1.80
N VAL A 269 -8.36 11.17 -1.40
CA VAL A 269 -8.68 9.89 -2.05
C VAL A 269 -10.00 9.34 -1.53
N SER A 270 -10.39 9.69 -0.30
CA SER A 270 -11.69 9.34 0.28
C SER A 270 -12.86 9.66 -0.65
N ASP A 271 -12.89 10.86 -1.26
CA ASP A 271 -13.91 11.27 -2.23
C ASP A 271 -13.87 10.48 -3.56
N LYS A 272 -12.68 10.01 -3.96
CA LYS A 272 -12.47 9.29 -5.22
C LYS A 272 -12.90 7.83 -5.15
N ILE A 273 -12.82 7.19 -3.99
CA ILE A 273 -13.19 5.78 -3.77
C ILE A 273 -14.62 5.48 -4.27
N PRO A 274 -15.69 6.16 -3.79
CA PRO A 274 -17.05 5.89 -4.26
C PRO A 274 -17.23 6.23 -5.74
N ALA A 275 -16.56 7.28 -6.23
CA ALA A 275 -16.60 7.65 -7.65
C ALA A 275 -16.03 6.54 -8.54
N LEU A 276 -14.85 6.00 -8.21
CA LEU A 276 -14.26 4.89 -8.98
C LEU A 276 -15.07 3.60 -8.84
N LEU A 277 -15.59 3.28 -7.65
CA LEU A 277 -16.42 2.08 -7.46
C LEU A 277 -17.74 2.11 -8.26
N ALA A 278 -18.15 3.26 -8.79
CA ALA A 278 -19.27 3.36 -9.73
C ALA A 278 -18.92 2.86 -11.16
N PHE A 279 -17.65 2.87 -11.53
CA PHE A 279 -17.16 2.48 -12.86
C PHE A 279 -16.34 1.18 -12.86
N PHE A 280 -15.65 0.91 -11.74
CA PHE A 280 -14.75 -0.22 -11.60
C PHE A 280 -15.31 -1.27 -10.64
N PRO A 281 -15.29 -2.57 -11.01
CA PRO A 281 -15.67 -3.64 -10.09
C PRO A 281 -14.70 -3.75 -8.91
N GLU A 282 -13.45 -3.36 -9.12
CA GLU A 282 -12.36 -3.44 -8.16
C GLU A 282 -11.38 -2.28 -8.37
N ILE A 283 -10.78 -1.77 -7.29
CA ILE A 283 -9.75 -0.73 -7.31
C ILE A 283 -8.58 -1.12 -6.39
N ALA A 284 -7.47 -0.40 -6.48
CA ALA A 284 -6.32 -0.55 -5.58
C ALA A 284 -5.98 0.77 -4.89
N LEU A 285 -5.44 0.68 -3.67
CA LEU A 285 -5.00 1.82 -2.88
C LEU A 285 -3.57 1.58 -2.37
N HIS A 286 -2.74 2.62 -2.48
CA HIS A 286 -1.61 2.82 -1.60
C HIS A 286 -2.00 3.83 -0.53
N ILE A 287 -1.81 3.44 0.73
CA ILE A 287 -2.24 4.21 1.90
C ILE A 287 -0.97 4.77 2.54
N THR A 288 -0.82 6.07 2.41
CA THR A 288 0.34 6.87 2.85
C THR A 288 -0.11 8.08 3.67
N ARG A 289 0.83 8.93 4.10
CA ARG A 289 0.52 10.24 4.67
C ARG A 289 1.42 11.33 4.06
N PRO A 290 0.89 12.17 3.16
CA PRO A 290 1.66 13.30 2.63
C PRO A 290 1.82 14.40 3.69
N VAL A 291 3.00 15.03 3.70
CA VAL A 291 3.30 16.22 4.48
C VAL A 291 3.82 17.29 3.52
N ARG A 292 2.88 18.03 2.92
CA ARG A 292 3.07 19.10 1.90
C ARG A 292 3.51 18.64 0.51
N TRP A 293 4.20 17.52 0.43
CA TRP A 293 4.54 16.81 -0.79
C TRP A 293 4.32 15.32 -0.54
N ASP A 294 4.54 14.52 -1.57
CA ASP A 294 4.55 13.06 -1.42
C ASP A 294 5.79 12.61 -0.65
N SER A 295 5.65 12.69 0.68
CA SER A 295 6.76 12.62 1.63
C SER A 295 6.83 11.29 2.36
N ASP A 296 5.94 10.35 2.02
CA ASP A 296 5.97 8.97 2.51
C ASP A 296 6.08 8.85 4.03
N HIS A 297 5.30 9.65 4.77
CA HIS A 297 5.28 9.52 6.22
C HIS A 297 4.36 8.40 6.65
N VAL A 298 4.67 7.83 7.82
CA VAL A 298 3.86 6.80 8.45
C VAL A 298 2.39 7.22 8.57
N VAL A 299 1.50 6.35 8.07
CA VAL A 299 0.04 6.49 8.21
C VAL A 299 -0.36 6.62 9.67
N LEU A 300 -1.26 7.54 9.95
CA LEU A 300 -1.80 7.78 11.29
C LEU A 300 -3.30 7.56 11.30
N PHE A 301 -3.89 7.42 12.48
CA PHE A 301 -5.35 7.37 12.65
C PHE A 301 -5.95 8.79 12.56
N ASP A 302 -5.68 9.47 11.45
CA ASP A 302 -6.07 10.84 11.16
C ASP A 302 -7.37 10.92 10.33
N ASP A 303 -7.80 12.14 10.00
CA ASP A 303 -9.09 12.38 9.37
C ASP A 303 -9.21 11.72 7.99
N GLU A 304 -8.23 11.90 7.10
CA GLU A 304 -8.30 11.29 5.76
C GLU A 304 -8.21 9.77 5.82
N THR A 305 -7.35 9.21 6.69
CA THR A 305 -7.28 7.76 6.89
C THR A 305 -8.62 7.19 7.37
N LYS A 306 -9.31 7.89 8.27
CA LYS A 306 -10.66 7.53 8.72
C LYS A 306 -11.70 7.68 7.61
N GLU A 307 -11.66 8.76 6.83
CA GLU A 307 -12.63 8.98 5.73
C GLU A 307 -12.47 7.93 4.62
N MET A 308 -11.24 7.59 4.20
CA MET A 308 -11.03 6.50 3.23
C MET A 308 -11.63 5.18 3.74
N ALA A 309 -11.35 4.80 4.99
CA ALA A 309 -11.91 3.58 5.57
C ALA A 309 -13.44 3.62 5.68
N LYS A 310 -14.03 4.79 6.01
CA LYS A 310 -15.49 4.98 6.00
C LYS A 310 -16.08 4.73 4.64
N GLU A 311 -15.49 5.29 3.58
CA GLU A 311 -16.00 5.11 2.23
C GLU A 311 -15.91 3.66 1.75
N ILE A 312 -14.82 2.96 2.04
CA ILE A 312 -14.68 1.52 1.73
C ILE A 312 -15.78 0.70 2.44
N VAL A 313 -16.01 0.93 3.73
CA VAL A 313 -17.02 0.19 4.51
C VAL A 313 -18.44 0.55 4.06
N ARG A 314 -18.76 1.84 3.89
CA ARG A 314 -20.09 2.34 3.47
C ARG A 314 -20.47 1.86 2.07
N CYS A 315 -19.51 1.79 1.16
CA CYS A 315 -19.72 1.27 -0.18
C CYS A 315 -19.84 -0.26 -0.22
N ASN A 316 -19.75 -0.95 0.93
CA ASN A 316 -19.66 -2.41 1.02
C ASN A 316 -18.54 -2.97 0.11
N ALA A 317 -17.40 -2.27 0.08
CA ALA A 317 -16.35 -2.44 -0.92
C ALA A 317 -15.09 -3.12 -0.36
N ILE A 318 -15.15 -3.70 0.84
CA ILE A 318 -14.02 -4.39 1.46
C ILE A 318 -13.41 -5.47 0.56
N ASN A 319 -14.23 -6.17 -0.22
CA ASN A 319 -13.77 -7.20 -1.15
C ASN A 319 -13.52 -6.66 -2.58
N ARG A 320 -13.62 -5.34 -2.77
CA ARG A 320 -13.47 -4.63 -4.06
C ARG A 320 -12.33 -3.62 -4.02
N VAL A 321 -11.61 -3.52 -2.91
CA VAL A 321 -10.52 -2.57 -2.72
C VAL A 321 -9.30 -3.32 -2.21
N ASN A 322 -8.26 -3.39 -3.03
CA ASN A 322 -6.96 -3.90 -2.61
C ASN A 322 -6.23 -2.80 -1.83
N MET A 323 -5.83 -3.10 -0.60
CA MET A 323 -5.27 -2.11 0.33
C MET A 323 -3.82 -2.44 0.61
N ALA A 324 -2.90 -1.60 0.17
CA ALA A 324 -1.49 -1.67 0.51
C ALA A 324 -1.08 -0.40 1.25
N LEU A 325 -0.18 -0.53 2.23
CA LEU A 325 0.48 0.64 2.81
C LEU A 325 1.61 1.06 1.87
N ASP A 326 1.91 2.35 1.80
CA ASP A 326 3.10 2.88 1.13
C ASP A 326 3.65 4.05 1.94
N TYR A 327 4.83 3.89 2.53
CA TYR A 327 5.56 4.96 3.19
C TYR A 327 6.97 4.47 3.54
N PHE A 328 7.90 5.38 3.85
CA PHE A 328 9.27 5.04 4.22
C PHE A 328 9.91 6.15 5.05
N ASP A 329 9.61 6.15 6.35
CA ASP A 329 10.23 7.08 7.30
C ASP A 329 11.54 6.50 7.83
N ALA A 330 12.67 7.02 7.32
CA ALA A 330 14.02 6.63 7.73
C ALA A 330 14.51 7.41 8.96
N SER A 331 13.69 8.27 9.57
CA SER A 331 14.04 9.09 10.73
C SER A 331 13.71 8.43 12.08
N ILE A 332 12.97 7.33 12.05
CA ILE A 332 12.53 6.57 13.22
C ILE A 332 12.79 5.07 13.05
N ASN A 333 12.54 4.29 14.11
CA ASN A 333 12.60 2.83 14.05
C ASN A 333 11.60 2.29 13.02
N ARG A 334 12.11 1.55 12.01
CA ARG A 334 11.34 1.06 10.86
C ARG A 334 10.26 0.04 11.22
N ILE A 335 10.53 -0.80 12.22
CA ILE A 335 9.54 -1.76 12.76
C ILE A 335 8.41 -1.01 13.47
N SER A 336 8.73 0.07 14.19
CA SER A 336 7.73 0.96 14.78
C SER A 336 6.91 1.69 13.72
N ALA A 337 7.55 2.19 12.66
CA ALA A 337 6.87 2.84 11.52
C ALA A 337 5.82 1.92 10.88
N TRP A 338 6.20 0.69 10.53
CA TRP A 338 5.26 -0.33 10.04
C TRP A 338 4.15 -0.64 11.04
N THR A 339 4.51 -0.90 12.29
CA THR A 339 3.54 -1.30 13.32
C THR A 339 2.51 -0.20 13.57
N VAL A 340 2.93 1.06 13.62
CA VAL A 340 2.02 2.20 13.81
C VAL A 340 1.10 2.39 12.60
N GLY A 341 1.63 2.42 11.38
CA GLY A 341 0.79 2.67 10.20
C GLY A 341 -0.17 1.51 9.91
N PHE A 342 0.29 0.26 10.06
CA PHE A 342 -0.58 -0.90 9.91
C PHE A 342 -1.72 -0.91 10.94
N ARG A 343 -1.41 -0.69 12.22
CA ARG A 343 -2.45 -0.58 13.27
C ARG A 343 -3.37 0.61 13.04
N SER A 344 -2.87 1.72 12.51
CA SER A 344 -3.67 2.92 12.21
C SER A 344 -4.70 2.65 11.13
N TRP A 345 -4.32 1.96 10.05
CA TRP A 345 -5.27 1.56 9.00
C TRP A 345 -6.32 0.57 9.52
N GLN A 346 -5.91 -0.40 10.33
CA GLN A 346 -6.87 -1.32 10.95
C GLN A 346 -7.82 -0.64 11.93
N LYS A 347 -7.32 0.34 12.71
CA LYS A 347 -8.17 1.20 13.56
C LYS A 347 -9.19 1.96 12.71
N ALA A 348 -8.77 2.51 11.57
CA ALA A 348 -9.66 3.18 10.62
C ALA A 348 -10.78 2.26 10.13
N LEU A 349 -10.44 1.07 9.62
CA LEU A 349 -11.42 0.07 9.16
C LEU A 349 -12.37 -0.36 10.28
N LEU A 350 -11.84 -0.68 11.48
CA LEU A 350 -12.68 -1.08 12.61
C LEU A 350 -13.64 0.04 13.02
N SER A 351 -13.12 1.27 13.12
CA SER A 351 -13.93 2.43 13.53
C SER A 351 -15.06 2.70 12.53
N ALA A 352 -14.81 2.53 11.23
CA ALA A 352 -15.80 2.65 10.18
C ALA A 352 -16.87 1.56 10.27
N MET A 353 -16.50 0.30 10.55
CA MET A 353 -17.45 -0.79 10.80
C MET A 353 -18.26 -0.60 12.09
N CYS A 354 -17.75 0.18 13.05
CA CYS A 354 -18.46 0.55 14.26
C CYS A 354 -19.36 1.79 14.11
N MET A 355 -19.64 2.24 12.89
CA MET A 355 -20.60 3.32 12.63
C MET A 355 -21.97 2.77 12.21
N PRO A 356 -23.09 3.37 12.64
CA PRO A 356 -24.43 2.97 12.21
C PRO A 356 -24.75 3.53 10.80
N ALA A 357 -24.03 3.04 9.79
CA ALA A 357 -24.03 3.61 8.43
C ALA A 357 -25.43 3.78 7.82
N ASP A 358 -26.33 2.80 8.00
CA ASP A 358 -27.70 2.86 7.46
C ASP A 358 -28.55 3.96 8.11
N SER A 359 -28.40 4.21 9.41
CA SER A 359 -29.15 5.28 10.08
C SER A 359 -28.62 6.65 9.66
N LEU A 360 -27.30 6.79 9.57
CA LEU A 360 -26.64 8.00 9.07
C LEU A 360 -27.03 8.30 7.62
N LYS A 361 -27.06 7.28 6.75
CA LYS A 361 -27.52 7.44 5.37
C LYS A 361 -28.98 7.89 5.29
N LYS A 362 -29.86 7.37 6.14
CA LYS A 362 -31.28 7.81 6.20
C LYS A 362 -31.43 9.28 6.59
N LEU A 363 -30.55 9.80 7.46
CA LEU A 363 -30.52 11.23 7.77
C LEU A 363 -30.10 12.05 6.56
N GLN A 364 -29.04 11.61 5.85
CA GLN A 364 -28.60 12.22 4.60
C GLN A 364 -29.70 12.23 3.52
N ASP A 365 -30.38 11.10 3.30
CA ASP A 365 -31.44 10.98 2.29
C ASP A 365 -32.66 11.88 2.59
N LYS A 366 -32.82 12.30 3.85
CA LYS A 366 -33.83 13.26 4.30
C LYS A 366 -33.33 14.71 4.36
N ALA A 367 -32.06 14.94 4.01
CA ALA A 367 -31.38 16.22 4.18
C ALA A 367 -31.39 16.73 5.64
N ASP A 368 -31.41 15.84 6.63
CA ASP A 368 -31.26 16.19 8.04
C ASP A 368 -29.78 16.34 8.40
N TRP A 369 -29.16 17.37 7.83
CA TRP A 369 -27.74 17.66 7.99
C TRP A 369 -27.39 18.04 9.44
N THR A 370 -28.34 18.58 10.18
CA THR A 370 -28.15 18.98 11.58
C THR A 370 -27.97 17.74 12.46
N GLU A 371 -28.91 16.79 12.40
CA GLU A 371 -28.76 15.55 13.18
C GLU A 371 -27.54 14.76 12.69
N LEU A 372 -27.34 14.63 11.37
CA LEU A 372 -26.22 13.89 10.82
C LEU A 372 -24.86 14.40 11.34
N MET A 373 -24.64 15.72 11.33
CA MET A 373 -23.43 16.35 11.88
C MET A 373 -23.26 16.04 13.37
N VAL A 374 -24.32 16.19 14.18
CA VAL A 374 -24.27 15.90 15.62
C VAL A 374 -23.90 14.44 15.86
N ARG A 375 -24.53 13.49 15.15
CA ARG A 375 -24.24 12.06 15.29
C ARG A 375 -22.80 11.72 14.93
N PHE A 376 -22.25 12.33 13.88
CA PHE A 376 -20.85 12.12 13.52
C PHE A 376 -19.89 12.58 14.63
N GLU A 377 -20.13 13.74 15.24
CA GLU A 377 -19.30 14.21 16.35
C GLU A 377 -19.46 13.36 17.62
N GLU A 378 -20.69 12.93 17.94
CA GLU A 378 -20.94 12.03 19.07
C GLU A 378 -20.14 10.73 18.94
N LEU A 379 -20.09 10.13 17.75
CA LEU A 379 -19.36 8.88 17.50
C LEU A 379 -17.85 8.98 17.74
N LYS A 380 -17.25 10.17 17.64
CA LYS A 380 -15.80 10.36 17.88
C LYS A 380 -15.39 10.10 19.33
N VAL A 381 -16.34 10.17 20.28
CA VAL A 381 -16.09 9.96 21.71
C VAL A 381 -16.70 8.68 22.25
N TYR A 382 -17.18 7.78 21.37
CA TYR A 382 -17.59 6.43 21.77
C TYR A 382 -16.38 5.63 22.29
N PRO A 383 -16.62 4.56 23.08
CA PRO A 383 -15.56 3.73 23.66
C PRO A 383 -14.88 2.81 22.63
N PHE A 384 -14.43 3.38 21.50
CA PHE A 384 -13.73 2.66 20.42
C PHE A 384 -12.45 1.98 20.91
N GLY A 385 -11.73 2.60 21.85
CA GLY A 385 -10.51 2.03 22.43
C GLY A 385 -10.71 0.65 23.03
N ASP A 386 -11.85 0.40 23.68
CA ASP A 386 -12.16 -0.90 24.28
C ASP A 386 -12.52 -1.96 23.22
N VAL A 387 -13.15 -1.56 22.10
CA VAL A 387 -13.41 -2.44 20.94
C VAL A 387 -12.11 -2.82 20.24
N TRP A 388 -11.21 -1.85 20.06
CA TRP A 388 -9.89 -2.08 19.47
C TRP A 388 -9.01 -2.99 20.35
N GLU A 389 -9.01 -2.78 21.66
CA GLU A 389 -8.27 -3.62 22.61
C GLU A 389 -8.75 -5.07 22.57
N GLU A 390 -10.07 -5.30 22.45
CA GLU A 390 -10.66 -6.62 22.24
C GLU A 390 -10.23 -7.24 20.90
N TYR A 391 -10.28 -6.49 19.79
CA TYR A 391 -9.80 -6.98 18.49
C TYR A 391 -8.35 -7.48 18.57
N CYS A 392 -7.47 -6.69 19.19
CA CYS A 392 -6.06 -7.06 19.37
C CYS A 392 -5.93 -8.38 20.14
N ALA A 393 -6.62 -8.49 21.27
CA ALA A 393 -6.58 -9.69 22.12
C ALA A 393 -7.09 -10.93 21.40
N GLN A 394 -8.19 -10.82 20.64
CA GLN A 394 -8.71 -11.95 19.87
C GLN A 394 -7.82 -12.32 18.66
N CYS A 395 -6.90 -11.46 18.25
CA CYS A 395 -5.86 -11.74 17.27
C CYS A 395 -4.53 -12.21 17.90
N GLY A 396 -4.48 -12.42 19.22
CA GLY A 396 -3.25 -12.85 19.91
C GLY A 396 -2.20 -11.76 20.04
N THR A 397 -2.57 -10.49 19.87
CA THR A 397 -1.68 -9.33 20.03
C THR A 397 -2.15 -8.46 21.19
N SER A 398 -1.29 -7.57 21.69
CA SER A 398 -1.66 -6.63 22.75
C SER A 398 -1.69 -5.20 22.22
N GLU A 399 -2.71 -4.40 22.60
CA GLU A 399 -2.66 -2.94 22.38
C GLU A 399 -1.61 -2.27 23.28
N ARG A 400 -1.26 -2.90 24.41
CA ARG A 400 -0.28 -2.38 25.37
C ARG A 400 0.98 -3.25 25.33
N GLY A 401 2.16 -2.63 25.26
CA GLY A 401 3.45 -3.34 25.37
C GLY A 401 4.07 -3.82 24.07
N TRP A 402 3.37 -3.76 22.92
CA TRP A 402 3.99 -4.08 21.62
C TRP A 402 5.24 -3.21 21.35
N PHE A 403 5.23 -1.95 21.81
CA PHE A 403 6.38 -1.05 21.66
C PHE A 403 7.56 -1.45 22.55
N ASP A 404 7.31 -2.08 23.70
CA ASP A 404 8.37 -2.63 24.54
C ASP A 404 9.08 -3.80 23.85
N GLU A 405 8.34 -4.63 23.11
CA GLU A 405 8.94 -5.70 22.30
C GLU A 405 9.85 -5.15 21.19
N ILE A 406 9.44 -4.06 20.53
CA ILE A 406 10.27 -3.39 19.51
C ILE A 406 11.52 -2.79 20.13
N LYS A 407 11.43 -2.14 21.30
CA LYS A 407 12.61 -1.61 22.01
C LYS A 407 13.58 -2.71 22.41
N GLU A 408 13.08 -3.88 22.84
CA GLU A 408 13.96 -4.99 23.16
C GLU A 408 14.61 -5.56 21.90
N TYR A 409 13.85 -5.74 20.81
CA TYR A 409 14.42 -6.16 19.52
C TYR A 409 15.45 -5.17 18.97
N GLU A 410 15.19 -3.87 19.13
CA GLU A 410 16.15 -2.82 18.77
C GLU A 410 17.46 -2.96 19.56
N LYS A 411 17.35 -3.16 20.87
CA LYS A 411 18.52 -3.36 21.75
C LYS A 411 19.27 -4.65 21.43
N GLU A 412 18.57 -5.75 21.18
CA GLU A 412 19.18 -7.07 21.02
C GLU A 412 19.64 -7.38 19.59
N VAL A 413 19.02 -6.77 18.58
CA VAL A 413 19.24 -7.07 17.16
C VAL A 413 19.64 -5.83 16.38
N LEU A 414 18.79 -4.81 16.31
CA LEU A 414 19.00 -3.66 15.40
C LEU A 414 20.25 -2.86 15.75
N SER A 415 20.56 -2.69 17.05
CA SER A 415 21.72 -1.93 17.54
C SER A 415 23.08 -2.56 17.18
N LYS A 416 23.08 -3.81 16.70
CA LYS A 416 24.26 -4.55 16.28
C LYS A 416 24.49 -4.50 14.76
N ARG A 417 23.64 -3.78 14.02
CA ARG A 417 23.73 -3.62 12.56
C ARG A 417 24.49 -2.37 12.17
#